data_AF-A0A4R9JS00-F1
#
_entry.id   AF-A0A4R9JS00-F1
#
_cell.length_a   1.000
_cell.length_b   1.000
_cell.length_c   1.000
_cell.angle_alpha   90.00
_cell.angle_beta   90.00
_cell.angle_gamma   90.00
#
_symmetry.space_group_name_H-M   'P 1'
#
loop_
_entity.id
_entity.type
_entity.pdbx_description
1 polymer ?
#
loop_
_entity_poly.entity_id
_entity_poly.type
_entity_poly.pdbx_seq_one_letter_code
_entity_poly.pdbx_strand_id
1 'polypeptide(L)'
;MEKRFLKWAEILDFIILFGSTITLLAWIFGAPILYRTDGPVLSIFTSISLLVIVCLRIATRHFHLWPFTANLAFLMIVGGGNISSILMLLSAPAVHINPKSSLVMTSIFTSCGLIFFSFYEILLYLRRTPNRFWILDDILIHLALVPGGLSLLGHLFQNPTYLSMSIDPRVGVSLLEMGFMALLALSTILANPHLFLWKFLKGGLANQMTFLGLFTNQYIAPILYLWIAGVSWEAGSFGPELFIFFAGVIATLGFLLFQAKLEEGRST
;
A
#
# COMPACT_ATOMS: atom_id res chain seq x y z
N MET A 1 -0.87 22.73 -10.62
CA MET A 1 -1.06 21.29 -10.89
C MET A 1 -2.46 21.09 -11.42
N GLU A 2 -2.69 20.17 -12.36
CA GLU A 2 -3.97 20.08 -13.05
C GLU A 2 -5.10 19.74 -12.07
N LYS A 3 -6.15 20.58 -12.02
CA LYS A 3 -7.42 20.29 -11.31
C LYS A 3 -7.95 18.88 -11.61
N ARG A 4 -7.56 18.33 -12.77
CA ARG A 4 -7.84 16.97 -13.23
C ARG A 4 -7.29 15.89 -12.29
N PHE A 5 -6.07 16.03 -11.75
CA PHE A 5 -5.48 15.00 -10.88
C PHE A 5 -6.21 14.91 -9.54
N LEU A 6 -6.54 16.07 -8.94
CA LEU A 6 -7.34 16.12 -7.73
C LEU A 6 -8.74 15.52 -7.95
N LYS A 7 -9.36 15.82 -9.09
CA LYS A 7 -10.66 15.22 -9.47
C LYS A 7 -10.57 13.70 -9.62
N TRP A 8 -9.49 13.19 -10.23
CA TRP A 8 -9.30 11.74 -10.34
C TRP A 8 -9.03 11.09 -8.98
N ALA A 9 -8.21 11.70 -8.13
CA ALA A 9 -7.99 11.22 -6.76
C ALA A 9 -9.32 11.13 -5.98
N GLU A 10 -10.17 12.13 -6.13
CA GLU A 10 -11.51 12.14 -5.53
C GLU A 10 -12.41 11.02 -6.07
N ILE A 11 -12.45 10.81 -7.39
CA ILE A 11 -13.20 9.69 -7.98
C ILE A 11 -12.72 8.35 -7.42
N LEU A 12 -11.40 8.17 -7.30
CA LEU A 12 -10.81 6.95 -6.73
C LEU A 12 -11.18 6.78 -5.26
N ASP A 13 -11.13 7.85 -4.45
CA ASP A 13 -11.57 7.81 -3.05
C ASP A 13 -13.05 7.39 -2.94
N PHE A 14 -13.93 7.88 -3.82
CA PHE A 14 -15.32 7.44 -3.86
C PHE A 14 -15.48 5.97 -4.29
N ILE A 15 -14.71 5.50 -5.28
CA ILE A 15 -14.72 4.08 -5.68
C ILE A 15 -14.32 3.19 -4.49
N ILE A 16 -13.27 3.57 -3.77
CA ILE A 16 -12.82 2.85 -2.57
C ILE A 16 -13.88 2.93 -1.47
N LEU A 17 -14.51 4.09 -1.26
CA LEU A 17 -15.60 4.27 -0.28
C LEU A 17 -16.75 3.30 -0.54
N PHE A 18 -17.29 3.28 -1.77
CA PHE A 18 -18.38 2.39 -2.13
C PHE A 18 -17.95 0.93 -2.06
N GLY A 19 -16.79 0.59 -2.62
CA GLY A 19 -16.29 -0.77 -2.62
C GLY A 19 -16.06 -1.32 -1.21
N SER A 20 -15.40 -0.55 -0.33
CA SER A 20 -15.17 -0.93 1.07
C SER A 20 -16.47 -1.00 1.89
N THR A 21 -17.46 -0.16 1.57
CA THR A 21 -18.80 -0.25 2.19
C THR A 21 -19.50 -1.55 1.78
N ILE A 22 -19.46 -1.89 0.48
CA ILE A 22 -20.09 -3.12 -0.03
C ILE A 22 -19.40 -4.36 0.57
N THR A 23 -18.07 -4.40 0.65
CA THR A 23 -17.35 -5.51 1.28
C THR A 23 -17.66 -5.61 2.78
N LEU A 24 -17.75 -4.49 3.49
CA LEU A 24 -18.11 -4.46 4.90
C LEU A 24 -19.54 -4.99 5.13
N LEU A 25 -20.51 -4.56 4.33
CA LEU A 25 -21.88 -5.06 4.40
C LEU A 25 -21.95 -6.57 4.09
N ALA A 26 -21.22 -7.03 3.08
CA ALA A 26 -21.13 -8.44 2.74
C ALA A 26 -20.61 -9.28 3.92
N TRP A 27 -19.62 -8.78 4.67
CA TRP A 27 -19.16 -9.40 5.92
C TRP A 27 -20.26 -9.42 6.99
N ILE A 28 -20.97 -8.31 7.21
CA ILE A 28 -22.05 -8.20 8.22
C ILE A 28 -23.18 -9.20 7.93
N PHE A 29 -23.53 -9.41 6.66
CA PHE A 29 -24.56 -10.37 6.26
C PHE A 29 -24.05 -11.81 6.13
N GLY A 30 -22.79 -12.08 6.51
CA GLY A 30 -22.22 -13.42 6.51
C GLY A 30 -21.93 -13.99 5.11
N ALA A 31 -21.87 -13.14 4.08
CA ALA A 31 -21.59 -13.52 2.70
C ALA A 31 -20.41 -12.71 2.14
N PRO A 32 -19.18 -12.90 2.65
CA PRO A 32 -18.04 -12.09 2.24
C PRO A 32 -17.72 -12.31 0.76
N ILE A 33 -17.37 -11.22 0.08
CA ILE A 33 -17.17 -11.21 -1.37
C ILE A 33 -15.95 -12.07 -1.73
N LEU A 34 -16.13 -12.99 -2.69
CA LEU A 34 -15.10 -13.92 -3.16
C LEU A 34 -14.50 -14.80 -2.04
N TYR A 35 -15.25 -15.03 -0.96
CA TYR A 35 -14.80 -15.88 0.15
C TYR A 35 -14.51 -17.31 -0.32
N ARG A 36 -13.35 -17.82 0.09
CA ARG A 36 -12.97 -19.22 -0.02
C ARG A 36 -12.27 -19.64 1.26
N THR A 37 -12.47 -20.89 1.68
CA THR A 37 -11.87 -21.40 2.93
C THR A 37 -10.38 -21.71 2.79
N ASP A 38 -9.91 -21.91 1.57
CA ASP A 38 -8.56 -22.31 1.18
C ASP A 38 -7.79 -21.17 0.48
N GLY A 39 -8.35 -19.96 0.45
CA GLY A 39 -7.77 -18.84 -0.28
C GLY A 39 -7.98 -17.50 0.41
N PRO A 40 -7.18 -16.50 0.03
CA PRO A 40 -7.20 -15.19 0.68
C PRO A 40 -8.50 -14.45 0.42
N VAL A 41 -9.04 -13.79 1.45
CA VAL A 41 -10.25 -12.96 1.35
C VAL A 41 -9.95 -11.55 1.85
N LEU A 42 -10.60 -10.55 1.25
CA LEU A 42 -10.50 -9.18 1.76
C LEU A 42 -11.11 -9.12 3.16
N SER A 43 -10.29 -8.81 4.16
CA SER A 43 -10.71 -8.79 5.57
C SER A 43 -11.73 -7.68 5.86
N ILE A 44 -12.62 -7.93 6.82
CA ILE A 44 -13.49 -6.91 7.38
C ILE A 44 -12.67 -5.72 7.95
N PHE A 45 -11.51 -5.99 8.54
CA PHE A 45 -10.64 -4.97 9.11
C PHE A 45 -9.92 -4.15 8.04
N THR A 46 -9.56 -4.77 6.91
CA THR A 46 -9.10 -4.04 5.71
C THR A 46 -10.21 -3.12 5.20
N SER A 47 -11.44 -3.61 5.10
CA SER A 47 -12.59 -2.80 4.65
C SER A 47 -12.77 -1.57 5.54
N ILE A 48 -12.75 -1.77 6.87
CA ILE A 48 -12.86 -0.68 7.84
C ILE A 48 -11.69 0.30 7.69
N SER A 49 -10.45 -0.19 7.58
CA SER A 49 -9.27 0.66 7.44
C SER A 49 -9.33 1.54 6.19
N LEU A 50 -9.69 0.96 5.04
CA LEU A 50 -9.88 1.67 3.78
C LEU A 50 -11.00 2.71 3.90
N LEU A 51 -12.14 2.30 4.45
CA LEU A 51 -13.31 3.16 4.64
C LEU A 51 -12.95 4.38 5.49
N VAL A 52 -12.27 4.17 6.62
CA VAL A 52 -11.83 5.26 7.51
C VAL A 52 -10.91 6.21 6.76
N ILE A 53 -9.86 5.71 6.08
CA ILE A 53 -8.92 6.58 5.36
C ILE A 53 -9.64 7.45 4.33
N VAL A 54 -10.49 6.86 3.46
CA VAL A 54 -11.15 7.63 2.41
C VAL A 54 -12.26 8.54 2.93
N CYS A 55 -12.99 8.14 3.98
CA CYS A 55 -13.93 9.01 4.67
C CYS A 55 -13.25 10.26 5.22
N LEU A 56 -12.06 10.13 5.84
CA LEU A 56 -11.31 11.27 6.35
C LEU A 56 -10.85 12.21 5.23
N ARG A 57 -10.39 11.65 4.10
CA ARG A 57 -10.01 12.45 2.93
C ARG A 57 -11.18 13.23 2.36
N ILE A 58 -12.31 12.57 2.16
CA ILE A 58 -13.55 13.19 1.67
C ILE A 58 -14.04 14.24 2.66
N ALA A 59 -14.03 13.93 3.96
CA ALA A 59 -14.48 14.84 5.00
C ALA A 59 -13.61 16.11 5.07
N THR A 60 -12.28 15.95 5.01
CA THR A 60 -11.34 17.07 4.98
C THR A 60 -11.55 17.96 3.75
N ARG A 61 -11.91 17.38 2.60
CA ARG A 61 -12.13 18.14 1.36
C ARG A 61 -13.46 18.90 1.35
N HIS A 62 -14.53 18.30 1.87
CA HIS A 62 -15.90 18.82 1.71
C HIS A 62 -16.49 19.47 2.96
N PHE A 63 -15.99 19.15 4.17
CA PHE A 63 -16.46 19.75 5.41
C PHE A 63 -15.41 20.74 5.95
N HIS A 64 -15.65 22.03 5.74
CA HIS A 64 -14.74 23.10 6.19
C HIS A 64 -14.48 23.12 7.70
N LEU A 65 -15.39 22.58 8.51
CA LEU A 65 -15.27 22.52 9.97
C LEU A 65 -14.77 21.15 10.48
N TRP A 66 -14.35 20.25 9.58
CA TRP A 66 -13.85 18.95 10.00
C TRP A 66 -12.58 19.11 10.86
N PRO A 67 -12.58 18.59 12.10
CA PRO A 67 -11.50 18.87 13.01
C PRO A 67 -10.25 18.06 12.63
N PHE A 68 -9.13 18.77 12.51
CA PHE A 68 -7.81 18.20 12.32
C PHE A 68 -7.49 17.06 13.31
N THR A 69 -7.88 17.22 14.58
CA THR A 69 -7.66 16.23 15.63
C THR A 69 -8.38 14.91 15.37
N ALA A 70 -9.55 14.92 14.70
CA ALA A 70 -10.24 13.71 14.30
C ALA A 70 -9.45 12.93 13.24
N ASN A 71 -8.84 13.61 12.27
CA ASN A 71 -7.99 12.96 11.27
C ASN A 71 -6.87 12.15 11.95
N LEU A 72 -6.14 12.78 12.87
CA LEU A 72 -5.07 12.10 13.61
C LEU A 72 -5.58 10.91 14.42
N ALA A 73 -6.68 11.09 15.17
CA ALA A 73 -7.24 10.03 16.00
C ALA A 73 -7.66 8.80 15.17
N PHE A 74 -8.42 9.01 14.09
CA PHE A 74 -8.89 7.92 13.25
C PHE A 74 -7.77 7.26 12.47
N LEU A 75 -6.77 8.00 11.99
CA LEU A 75 -5.58 7.41 11.36
C LEU A 75 -4.76 6.59 12.35
N MET A 76 -4.61 7.05 13.59
CA MET A 76 -3.95 6.28 14.65
C MET A 76 -4.72 5.02 15.01
N ILE A 77 -6.06 5.03 14.94
CA ILE A 77 -6.88 3.81 15.08
C ILE A 77 -6.59 2.83 13.94
N VAL A 78 -6.51 3.31 12.69
CA VAL A 78 -6.14 2.46 11.55
C VAL A 78 -4.73 1.88 11.74
N GLY A 79 -3.74 2.72 12.08
CA GLY A 79 -2.37 2.27 12.31
C GLY A 79 -2.28 1.26 13.46
N GLY A 80 -2.85 1.59 14.61
CA GLY A 80 -2.86 0.73 15.80
C GLY A 80 -3.61 -0.58 15.59
N GLY A 81 -4.75 -0.57 14.89
CA GLY A 81 -5.51 -1.77 14.55
C GLY A 81 -4.72 -2.73 13.66
N ASN A 82 -3.99 -2.20 12.67
CA ASN A 82 -3.15 -3.01 11.79
C ASN A 82 -1.88 -3.51 12.49
N ILE A 83 -1.29 -2.73 13.41
CA ILE A 83 -0.23 -3.21 14.31
C ILE A 83 -0.74 -4.37 15.17
N SER A 84 -1.94 -4.24 15.74
CA SER A 84 -2.56 -5.30 16.52
C SER A 84 -2.82 -6.56 15.68
N SER A 85 -3.24 -6.43 14.43
CA SER A 85 -3.40 -7.57 13.49
C SER A 85 -2.07 -8.30 13.27
N ILE A 86 -0.98 -7.57 13.01
CA ILE A 86 0.37 -8.14 12.88
C ILE A 86 0.78 -8.86 14.15
N LEU A 87 0.65 -8.20 15.31
CA LEU A 87 1.03 -8.81 16.59
C LEU A 87 0.22 -10.06 16.87
N MET A 88 -1.08 -10.07 16.61
CA MET A 88 -1.93 -11.25 16.79
C MET A 88 -1.49 -12.39 15.86
N LEU A 89 -1.15 -12.10 14.60
CA LEU A 89 -0.64 -13.11 13.66
C LEU A 89 0.75 -13.63 14.04
N LEU A 90 1.63 -12.80 14.60
CA LEU A 90 2.99 -13.22 14.97
C LEU A 90 3.08 -13.88 16.35
N SER A 91 2.17 -13.54 17.27
CA SER A 91 2.25 -13.97 18.68
C SER A 91 1.20 -14.99 19.09
N ALA A 92 0.04 -15.05 18.42
CA ALA A 92 -0.96 -16.03 18.77
C ALA A 92 -0.45 -17.43 18.37
N PRO A 93 -0.48 -18.41 19.29
CA PRO A 93 -0.27 -19.80 18.90
C PRO A 93 -1.25 -20.14 17.79
N ALA A 94 -0.82 -20.85 16.73
CA ALA A 94 -1.70 -21.21 15.60
C ALA A 94 -3.03 -21.88 16.05
N VAL A 95 -3.04 -22.48 17.25
CA VAL A 95 -4.21 -23.09 17.91
C VAL A 95 -5.27 -22.06 18.37
N HIS A 96 -4.88 -20.82 18.66
CA HIS A 96 -5.79 -19.74 19.11
C HIS A 96 -6.42 -18.97 17.96
N ILE A 97 -5.81 -18.98 16.77
CA ILE A 97 -6.43 -18.46 15.56
C ILE A 97 -7.41 -19.52 15.09
N ASN A 98 -8.66 -19.39 15.52
CA ASN A 98 -9.70 -20.36 15.19
C ASN A 98 -10.02 -20.27 13.69
N PRO A 99 -9.64 -21.27 12.86
CA PRO A 99 -9.97 -21.25 11.44
C PRO A 99 -11.48 -21.42 11.19
N LYS A 100 -12.27 -21.70 12.22
CA LYS A 100 -13.75 -21.68 12.19
C LYS A 100 -14.34 -20.33 12.59
N SER A 101 -13.54 -19.36 13.02
CA SER A 101 -13.99 -17.98 13.20
C SER A 101 -14.46 -17.45 11.85
N SER A 102 -15.62 -16.79 11.86
CA SER A 102 -16.12 -16.04 10.70
C SER A 102 -15.33 -14.75 10.48
N LEU A 103 -14.63 -14.23 11.49
CA LEU A 103 -13.81 -13.02 11.35
C LEU A 103 -12.39 -13.39 10.93
N VAL A 104 -11.95 -12.81 9.82
CA VAL A 104 -10.62 -12.99 9.24
C VAL A 104 -9.79 -11.73 9.49
N MET A 105 -8.58 -11.90 10.04
CA MET A 105 -7.64 -10.80 10.28
C MET A 105 -7.10 -10.19 8.98
N THR A 106 -6.62 -8.95 9.04
CA THR A 106 -5.86 -8.36 7.93
C THR A 106 -4.48 -9.01 7.85
N SER A 107 -4.07 -9.37 6.64
CA SER A 107 -2.75 -9.95 6.37
C SER A 107 -1.60 -9.08 6.91
N ILE A 108 -0.43 -9.68 7.17
CA ILE A 108 0.75 -8.94 7.62
C ILE A 108 1.14 -7.87 6.60
N PHE A 109 1.21 -8.24 5.31
CA PHE A 109 1.61 -7.30 4.27
C PHE A 109 0.62 -6.18 4.02
N THR A 110 -0.69 -6.45 4.02
CA THR A 110 -1.70 -5.39 3.90
C THR A 110 -1.68 -4.49 5.13
N SER A 111 -1.50 -5.08 6.33
CA SER A 111 -1.35 -4.31 7.57
C SER A 111 -0.15 -3.37 7.50
N CYS A 112 1.01 -3.83 7.03
CA CYS A 112 2.19 -2.99 6.80
C CYS A 112 1.87 -1.84 5.83
N GLY A 113 1.21 -2.13 4.71
CA GLY A 113 0.79 -1.10 3.74
C GLY A 113 -0.12 -0.04 4.36
N LEU A 114 -1.15 -0.46 5.10
CA LEU A 114 -2.09 0.44 5.77
C LEU A 114 -1.43 1.28 6.88
N ILE A 115 -0.46 0.71 7.60
CA ILE A 115 0.35 1.45 8.58
C ILE A 115 1.16 2.54 7.88
N PHE A 116 1.84 2.23 6.77
CA PHE A 116 2.59 3.24 6.02
C PHE A 116 1.69 4.31 5.43
N PHE A 117 0.52 3.96 4.89
CA PHE A 117 -0.47 4.95 4.43
C PHE A 117 -0.99 5.81 5.57
N SER A 118 -1.27 5.24 6.75
CA SER A 118 -1.69 6.01 7.91
C SER A 118 -0.61 7.00 8.36
N PHE A 119 0.65 6.55 8.46
CA PHE A 119 1.76 7.45 8.80
C PHE A 119 1.96 8.55 7.75
N TYR A 120 1.85 8.21 6.47
CA TYR A 120 1.91 9.17 5.39
C TYR A 120 0.83 10.25 5.53
N GLU A 121 -0.43 9.85 5.73
CA GLU A 121 -1.55 10.78 5.93
C GLU A 121 -1.34 11.67 7.16
N ILE A 122 -0.94 11.09 8.29
CA ILE A 122 -0.63 11.83 9.52
C ILE A 122 0.44 12.90 9.25
N LEU A 123 1.50 12.54 8.53
CA LEU A 123 2.58 13.47 8.19
C LEU A 123 2.12 14.56 7.23
N LEU A 124 1.26 14.24 6.26
CA LEU A 124 0.63 15.26 5.39
C LEU A 124 -0.19 16.27 6.19
N TYR A 125 -0.92 15.79 7.19
CA TYR A 125 -1.71 16.64 8.08
C TYR A 125 -0.81 17.53 8.97
N LEU A 126 0.23 16.96 9.57
CA LEU A 126 1.10 17.67 10.52
C LEU A 126 2.08 18.64 9.85
N ARG A 127 2.46 18.40 8.60
CA ARG A 127 3.60 19.09 7.96
C ARG A 127 3.15 19.94 6.79
N ARG A 128 3.63 21.19 6.72
CA ARG A 128 3.77 21.88 5.43
C ARG A 128 4.94 21.25 4.70
N THR A 129 4.72 20.56 3.58
CA THR A 129 5.76 19.86 2.82
C THR A 129 7.01 20.75 2.63
N PRO A 130 8.14 20.47 3.30
CA PRO A 130 9.31 21.33 3.25
C PRO A 130 10.02 21.15 1.93
N ASN A 131 10.48 22.27 1.40
CA ASN A 131 11.31 22.33 0.21
C ASN A 131 12.75 21.91 0.57
N ARG A 132 12.99 20.62 0.87
CA ARG A 132 14.30 20.03 1.16
C ARG A 132 14.51 18.79 0.29
N PHE A 133 15.75 18.39 -0.01
CA PHE A 133 16.06 17.16 -0.78
C PHE A 133 15.44 15.88 -0.20
N TRP A 134 15.06 15.87 1.07
CA TRP A 134 14.44 14.72 1.73
C TRP A 134 13.00 14.55 1.23
N ILE A 135 12.87 13.84 0.09
CA ILE A 135 11.62 13.50 -0.61
C ILE A 135 10.76 12.49 0.18
N LEU A 136 10.44 12.85 1.43
CA LEU A 136 9.78 11.97 2.39
C LEU A 136 8.48 11.40 1.86
N ASP A 137 7.67 12.23 1.22
CA ASP A 137 6.37 11.84 0.67
C ASP A 137 6.55 10.75 -0.41
N ASP A 138 7.51 10.93 -1.32
CA ASP A 138 7.86 9.95 -2.34
C ASP A 138 8.39 8.64 -1.72
N ILE A 139 9.26 8.73 -0.70
CA ILE A 139 9.80 7.56 0.02
C ILE A 139 8.68 6.76 0.69
N LEU A 140 7.80 7.43 1.43
CA LEU A 140 6.72 6.77 2.18
C LEU A 140 5.72 6.09 1.24
N ILE A 141 5.37 6.72 0.10
CA ILE A 141 4.51 6.10 -0.90
C ILE A 141 5.18 4.86 -1.50
N HIS A 142 6.47 4.91 -1.85
CA HIS A 142 7.17 3.73 -2.37
C HIS A 142 7.24 2.61 -1.33
N LEU A 143 7.51 2.93 -0.06
CA LEU A 143 7.50 1.95 1.03
C LEU A 143 6.10 1.34 1.24
N ALA A 144 5.03 2.12 1.09
CA ALA A 144 3.67 1.61 1.15
C ALA A 144 3.32 0.65 -0.02
N LEU A 145 4.00 0.78 -1.16
CA LEU A 145 3.84 -0.11 -2.32
C LEU A 145 4.63 -1.42 -2.22
N VAL A 146 5.69 -1.47 -1.39
CA VAL A 146 6.53 -2.65 -1.21
C VAL A 146 5.71 -3.91 -0.84
N PRO A 147 4.83 -3.90 0.18
CA PRO A 147 4.04 -5.08 0.52
C PRO A 147 3.15 -5.56 -0.62
N GLY A 148 2.58 -4.64 -1.41
CA GLY A 148 1.77 -4.98 -2.59
C GLY A 148 2.60 -5.61 -3.70
N GLY A 149 3.83 -5.14 -3.92
CA GLY A 149 4.78 -5.74 -4.88
C GLY A 149 5.16 -7.17 -4.52
N LEU A 150 5.45 -7.43 -3.24
CA LEU A 150 5.73 -8.77 -2.75
C LEU A 150 4.50 -9.68 -2.89
N SER A 151 3.32 -9.17 -2.55
CA SER A 151 2.06 -9.92 -2.71
C SER A 151 1.78 -10.28 -4.18
N LEU A 152 2.14 -9.41 -5.12
CA LEU A 152 2.05 -9.71 -6.56
C LEU A 152 2.95 -10.89 -6.96
N LEU A 153 4.20 -10.93 -6.49
CA LEU A 153 5.08 -12.09 -6.69
C LEU A 153 4.47 -13.36 -6.08
N GLY A 154 3.85 -13.23 -4.90
CA GLY A 154 3.11 -14.30 -4.25
C GLY A 154 1.99 -14.88 -5.12
N HIS A 155 1.18 -14.02 -5.75
CA HIS A 155 0.12 -14.47 -6.66
C HIS A 155 0.65 -15.06 -7.96
N LEU A 156 1.67 -14.46 -8.56
CA LEU A 156 2.22 -14.92 -9.85
C LEU A 156 2.89 -16.29 -9.75
N PHE A 157 3.58 -16.56 -8.64
CA PHE A 157 4.36 -17.78 -8.45
C PHE A 157 3.81 -18.68 -7.33
N GLN A 158 2.62 -18.38 -6.81
CA GLN A 158 1.94 -19.17 -5.78
C GLN A 158 2.78 -19.41 -4.51
N ASN A 159 3.46 -18.36 -4.02
CA ASN A 159 4.24 -18.43 -2.79
C ASN A 159 3.37 -17.99 -1.58
N PRO A 160 3.07 -18.91 -0.65
CA PRO A 160 2.18 -18.61 0.50
C PRO A 160 2.78 -17.60 1.47
N THR A 161 4.11 -17.50 1.56
CA THR A 161 4.78 -16.54 2.45
C THR A 161 4.67 -15.13 1.91
N TYR A 162 4.83 -14.94 0.60
CA TYR A 162 4.56 -13.66 -0.05
C TYR A 162 3.08 -13.23 0.02
N LEU A 163 2.18 -14.18 0.23
CA LEU A 163 0.75 -13.91 0.42
C LEU A 163 0.35 -13.78 1.89
N SER A 164 1.25 -13.97 2.85
CA SER A 164 0.93 -14.05 4.30
C SER A 164 -0.11 -15.16 4.64
N MET A 165 -0.05 -16.30 3.94
CA MET A 165 -0.99 -17.43 4.09
C MET A 165 -0.47 -18.55 5.00
N SER A 166 0.67 -18.37 5.67
CA SER A 166 1.34 -19.44 6.42
C SER A 166 0.57 -19.95 7.65
N ILE A 167 -0.34 -19.16 8.20
CA ILE A 167 -1.09 -19.48 9.42
C ILE A 167 -2.55 -19.84 9.10
N ASP A 168 -3.21 -19.00 8.31
CA ASP A 168 -4.58 -19.20 7.82
C ASP A 168 -4.61 -18.74 6.35
N PRO A 169 -4.95 -19.61 5.38
CA PRO A 169 -5.05 -19.25 3.96
C PRO A 169 -5.97 -18.05 3.70
N ARG A 170 -6.99 -17.86 4.55
CA ARG A 170 -7.97 -16.78 4.43
C ARG A 170 -7.39 -15.42 4.77
N VAL A 171 -6.42 -15.38 5.67
CA VAL A 171 -5.73 -14.15 6.12
C VAL A 171 -4.77 -13.62 5.06
N GLY A 172 -4.53 -14.36 3.97
CA GLY A 172 -3.63 -13.89 2.93
C GLY A 172 -4.13 -12.66 2.18
N VAL A 173 -3.24 -12.08 1.37
CA VAL A 173 -3.54 -10.90 0.55
C VAL A 173 -4.38 -11.31 -0.67
N SER A 174 -5.66 -10.93 -0.71
CA SER A 174 -6.53 -11.24 -1.86
C SER A 174 -6.31 -10.30 -3.05
N LEU A 175 -6.67 -10.73 -4.27
CA LEU A 175 -6.60 -9.85 -5.45
C LEU A 175 -7.51 -8.62 -5.32
N LEU A 176 -8.67 -8.78 -4.67
CA LEU A 176 -9.58 -7.67 -4.40
C LEU A 176 -8.92 -6.66 -3.45
N GLU A 177 -8.26 -7.15 -2.40
CA GLU A 177 -7.50 -6.33 -1.45
C GLU A 177 -6.34 -5.59 -2.12
N MET A 178 -5.56 -6.28 -2.97
CA MET A 178 -4.54 -5.63 -3.79
C MET A 178 -5.12 -4.53 -4.68
N GLY A 179 -6.28 -4.79 -5.29
CA GLY A 179 -7.01 -3.81 -6.09
C GLY A 179 -7.31 -2.54 -5.30
N PHE A 180 -7.90 -2.66 -4.11
CA PHE A 180 -8.17 -1.50 -3.26
C PHE A 180 -6.90 -0.78 -2.79
N MET A 181 -5.87 -1.52 -2.40
CA MET A 181 -4.60 -0.92 -1.98
C MET A 181 -3.91 -0.18 -3.13
N ALA A 182 -4.00 -0.70 -4.35
CA ALA A 182 -3.50 -0.03 -5.56
C ALA A 182 -4.30 1.24 -5.88
N LEU A 183 -5.64 1.20 -5.76
CA LEU A 183 -6.48 2.39 -5.90
C LEU A 183 -6.16 3.43 -4.84
N LEU A 184 -5.93 3.01 -3.59
CA LEU A 184 -5.54 3.89 -2.50
C LEU A 184 -4.20 4.56 -2.80
N ALA A 185 -3.21 3.79 -3.23
CA ALA A 185 -1.89 4.31 -3.64
C ALA A 185 -2.01 5.32 -4.77
N LEU A 186 -2.77 5.01 -5.82
CA LEU A 186 -2.98 5.90 -6.96
C LEU A 186 -3.68 7.20 -6.53
N SER A 187 -4.74 7.09 -5.71
CA SER A 187 -5.43 8.26 -5.15
C SER A 187 -4.46 9.14 -4.35
N THR A 188 -3.62 8.52 -3.52
CA THR A 188 -2.59 9.21 -2.72
C THR A 188 -1.61 10.00 -3.60
N ILE A 189 -1.09 9.35 -4.63
CA ILE A 189 -0.12 9.94 -5.57
C ILE A 189 -0.75 11.13 -6.32
N LEU A 190 -1.99 10.98 -6.79
CA LEU A 190 -2.70 12.02 -7.53
C LEU A 190 -3.18 13.17 -6.63
N ALA A 191 -3.47 12.89 -5.36
CA ALA A 191 -3.92 13.88 -4.39
C ALA A 191 -2.80 14.79 -3.89
N ASN A 192 -1.54 14.34 -3.92
CA ASN A 192 -0.41 15.12 -3.43
C ASN A 192 0.32 15.86 -4.56
N PRO A 193 0.16 17.20 -4.65
CA PRO A 193 0.82 17.99 -5.66
C PRO A 193 2.29 18.33 -5.38
N HIS A 194 2.80 17.98 -4.20
CA HIS A 194 4.13 18.34 -3.74
C HIS A 194 5.15 17.21 -3.88
N LEU A 195 4.76 16.07 -4.46
CA LEU A 195 5.70 14.98 -4.77
C LEU A 195 6.80 15.47 -5.69
N PHE A 196 8.05 15.17 -5.31
CA PHE A 196 9.19 15.46 -6.16
C PHE A 196 9.09 14.72 -7.49
N LEU A 197 8.52 13.51 -7.49
CA LEU A 197 8.24 12.74 -8.70
C LEU A 197 7.52 13.57 -9.76
N TRP A 198 6.50 14.36 -9.40
CA TRP A 198 5.78 15.19 -10.38
C TRP A 198 6.64 16.28 -10.98
N LYS A 199 7.56 16.85 -10.19
CA LYS A 199 8.52 17.84 -10.66
C LYS A 199 9.52 17.19 -11.62
N PHE A 200 10.06 16.04 -11.24
CA PHE A 200 11.01 15.27 -12.04
C PHE A 200 10.41 14.86 -13.39
N LEU A 201 9.20 14.29 -13.41
CA LEU A 201 8.52 13.83 -14.63
C LEU A 201 8.18 14.97 -15.61
N LYS A 202 8.03 16.20 -15.12
CA LYS A 202 7.82 17.39 -15.97
C LYS A 202 9.10 17.88 -16.64
N GLY A 203 10.27 17.43 -16.19
CA GLY A 203 11.56 17.84 -16.76
C GLY A 203 11.81 17.34 -18.19
N GLY A 204 11.01 16.40 -18.71
CA GLY A 204 11.04 15.97 -20.11
C GLY A 204 10.84 14.47 -20.31
N LEU A 205 10.78 14.04 -21.57
CA LEU A 205 10.57 12.63 -21.95
C LEU A 205 11.68 11.71 -21.43
N ALA A 206 12.94 12.16 -21.41
CA ALA A 206 14.05 11.39 -20.86
C ALA A 206 13.87 11.05 -19.37
N ASN A 207 13.33 11.98 -18.58
CA ASN A 207 13.03 11.75 -17.16
C ASN A 207 11.88 10.73 -17.00
N GLN A 208 10.84 10.86 -17.83
CA GLN A 208 9.71 9.93 -17.83
C GLN A 208 10.16 8.51 -18.18
N MET A 209 10.97 8.34 -19.22
CA MET A 209 11.50 7.04 -19.62
C MET A 209 12.47 6.46 -18.58
N THR A 210 13.33 7.29 -17.98
CA THR A 210 14.22 6.85 -16.90
C THR A 210 13.44 6.36 -15.68
N PHE A 211 12.46 7.14 -15.21
CA PHE A 211 11.62 6.73 -14.08
C PHE A 211 10.81 5.48 -14.42
N LEU A 212 10.19 5.42 -15.61
CA LEU A 212 9.46 4.24 -16.05
C LEU A 212 10.35 3.00 -16.06
N GLY A 213 11.57 3.11 -16.58
CA GLY A 213 12.55 2.02 -16.58
C GLY A 213 12.90 1.55 -15.16
N LEU A 214 13.25 2.48 -14.27
CA LEU A 214 13.60 2.16 -12.87
C LEU A 214 12.42 1.53 -12.11
N PHE A 215 11.26 2.18 -12.17
CA PHE A 215 10.04 1.75 -11.49
C PHE A 215 9.54 0.41 -12.03
N THR A 216 9.61 0.18 -13.33
CA THR A 216 9.19 -1.09 -13.92
C THR A 216 10.19 -2.20 -13.57
N ASN A 217 11.48 -1.90 -13.60
CA ASN A 217 12.54 -2.86 -13.29
C ASN A 217 12.41 -3.44 -11.87
N GLN A 218 11.92 -2.67 -10.89
CA GLN A 218 11.74 -3.16 -9.53
C GLN A 218 10.76 -4.35 -9.45
N TYR A 219 9.80 -4.46 -10.38
CA TYR A 219 8.85 -5.58 -10.45
C TYR A 219 9.24 -6.63 -11.49
N ILE A 220 9.77 -6.21 -12.65
CA ILE A 220 10.10 -7.14 -13.74
C ILE A 220 11.34 -7.98 -13.40
N ALA A 221 12.38 -7.38 -12.83
CA ALA A 221 13.62 -8.11 -12.51
C ALA A 221 13.41 -9.34 -11.61
N PRO A 222 12.67 -9.28 -10.48
CA PRO A 222 12.40 -10.46 -9.67
C PRO A 222 11.52 -11.49 -10.40
N ILE A 223 10.59 -11.06 -11.25
CA ILE A 223 9.77 -11.96 -12.08
C ILE A 223 10.64 -12.72 -13.08
N LEU A 224 11.53 -12.03 -13.79
CA LEU A 224 12.45 -12.65 -14.75
C LEU A 224 13.40 -13.62 -14.07
N TYR A 225 13.91 -13.26 -12.89
CA TYR A 225 14.76 -14.15 -12.09
C TYR A 225 14.02 -15.45 -11.75
N LEU A 226 12.81 -15.37 -11.20
CA LEU A 226 12.02 -16.55 -10.85
C LEU A 226 11.65 -17.39 -12.08
N TRP A 227 11.42 -16.75 -13.22
CA TRP A 227 11.13 -17.46 -14.48
C TRP A 227 12.34 -18.26 -15.00
N ILE A 228 13.56 -17.73 -14.85
CA ILE A 228 14.79 -18.36 -15.32
C ILE A 228 15.33 -19.39 -14.32
N ALA A 229 15.43 -19.02 -13.05
CA ALA A 229 15.98 -19.86 -11.99
C ALA A 229 15.03 -21.01 -11.61
N GLY A 230 13.75 -20.89 -11.98
CA GLY A 230 12.71 -21.81 -11.57
C GLY A 230 12.22 -21.51 -10.15
N VAL A 231 11.09 -22.11 -9.83
CA VAL A 231 10.40 -21.90 -8.57
C VAL A 231 10.67 -23.09 -7.65
N SER A 232 11.40 -22.87 -6.55
CA SER A 232 11.64 -23.89 -5.52
C SER A 232 11.20 -23.39 -4.14
N TRP A 233 9.90 -23.50 -3.85
CA TRP A 233 9.32 -23.05 -2.57
C TRP A 233 9.42 -24.08 -1.45
N GLU A 234 10.47 -24.91 -1.43
CA GLU A 234 10.57 -26.11 -0.57
C GLU A 234 10.42 -25.83 0.94
N ALA A 235 10.64 -24.60 1.38
CA ALA A 235 10.52 -24.20 2.79
C ALA A 235 9.56 -23.03 3.06
N GLY A 236 8.81 -22.53 2.05
CA GLY A 236 8.02 -21.31 2.23
C GLY A 236 8.86 -20.10 2.68
N SER A 237 10.12 -20.02 2.27
CA SER A 237 11.02 -18.94 2.66
C SER A 237 11.07 -17.84 1.61
N PHE A 238 11.56 -16.66 2.01
CA PHE A 238 11.98 -15.61 1.10
C PHE A 238 13.18 -16.08 0.27
N GLY A 239 13.16 -15.88 -1.04
CA GLY A 239 14.25 -16.21 -1.94
C GLY A 239 15.05 -14.98 -2.42
N PRO A 240 16.05 -15.18 -3.30
CA PRO A 240 16.88 -14.11 -3.86
C PRO A 240 16.10 -13.00 -4.57
N GLU A 241 14.93 -13.32 -5.13
CA GLU A 241 14.01 -12.36 -5.75
C GLU A 241 13.61 -11.21 -4.81
N LEU A 242 13.56 -11.45 -3.49
CA LEU A 242 13.27 -10.41 -2.51
C LEU A 242 14.36 -9.33 -2.53
N PHE A 243 15.62 -9.75 -2.56
CA PHE A 243 16.76 -8.85 -2.60
C PHE A 243 16.84 -8.12 -3.94
N ILE A 244 16.49 -8.79 -5.04
CA ILE A 244 16.40 -8.17 -6.37
C ILE A 244 15.32 -7.09 -6.38
N PHE A 245 14.14 -7.39 -5.82
CA PHE A 245 13.05 -6.44 -5.65
C PHE A 245 13.48 -5.21 -4.84
N PHE A 246 14.06 -5.43 -3.65
CA PHE A 246 14.53 -4.34 -2.80
C PHE A 246 15.66 -3.52 -3.43
N ALA A 247 16.58 -4.15 -4.15
CA ALA A 247 17.61 -3.45 -4.90
C ALA A 247 16.99 -2.50 -5.94
N GLY A 248 15.92 -2.92 -6.63
CA GLY A 248 15.17 -2.05 -7.54
C GLY A 248 14.50 -0.86 -6.84
N VAL A 249 13.87 -1.09 -5.68
CA VAL A 249 13.26 -0.02 -4.87
C VAL A 249 14.31 0.98 -4.37
N ILE A 250 15.44 0.49 -3.84
CA ILE A 250 16.56 1.32 -3.37
C ILE A 250 17.16 2.10 -4.54
N ALA A 251 17.34 1.49 -5.71
CA ALA A 251 17.86 2.15 -6.89
C ALA A 251 16.92 3.29 -7.34
N THR A 252 15.61 3.06 -7.38
CA THR A 252 14.60 4.05 -7.76
C THR A 252 14.58 5.23 -6.78
N LEU A 253 14.49 4.94 -5.47
CA LEU A 253 14.48 5.98 -4.44
C LEU A 253 15.82 6.72 -4.34
N GLY A 254 16.94 6.01 -4.43
CA GLY A 254 18.28 6.59 -4.42
C GLY A 254 18.51 7.52 -5.61
N PHE A 255 18.05 7.12 -6.79
CA PHE A 255 18.09 7.97 -7.98
C PHE A 255 17.26 9.25 -7.78
N LEU A 256 16.00 9.13 -7.32
CA LEU A 256 15.15 10.30 -7.08
C LEU A 256 15.73 11.24 -6.01
N LEU A 257 16.27 10.70 -4.92
CA LEU A 257 16.96 11.47 -3.88
C LEU A 257 18.18 12.21 -4.44
N PHE A 258 18.97 11.56 -5.29
CA PHE A 258 20.12 12.18 -5.94
C PHE A 258 19.70 13.33 -6.85
N GLN A 259 18.65 13.13 -7.66
CA GLN A 259 18.10 14.18 -8.52
C GLN A 259 17.55 15.36 -7.71
N ALA A 260 16.84 15.08 -6.61
CA ALA A 260 16.33 16.12 -5.71
C ALA A 260 17.46 16.97 -5.11
N LYS A 261 18.55 16.33 -4.70
CA LYS A 261 19.75 17.01 -4.17
C LYS A 261 20.43 17.89 -5.22
N LEU A 262 20.56 17.40 -6.46
CA LEU A 262 21.14 18.19 -7.56
C LEU A 262 20.30 19.43 -7.87
N GLU A 263 18.98 19.33 -7.77
CA GLU A 263 18.10 20.44 -8.03
C GLU A 263 18.13 21.50 -6.92
N GLU A 264 18.21 21.07 -5.65
CA GLU A 264 18.40 21.98 -4.51
C GLU A 264 19.71 22.77 -4.66
N GLY A 265 20.82 22.10 -5.02
CA GLY A 265 22.11 22.76 -5.23
C GLY A 265 22.21 23.67 -6.46
N ARG A 266 21.23 23.63 -7.38
CA ARG A 266 21.13 24.58 -8.50
C ARG A 266 20.27 25.80 -8.17
N SER A 267 19.50 25.74 -7.08
CA SER A 267 18.61 26.82 -6.63
C SER A 267 19.24 27.76 -5.58
N THR A 268 20.48 27.47 -5.19
CA THR A 268 21.37 28.31 -4.36
C THR A 268 22.46 28.94 -5.22
#